data_AF-A0A399NQF5-F1
#
_entry.id   AF-A0A399NQF5-F1
#
_cell.length_a   1.000
_cell.length_b   1.000
_cell.length_c   1.000
_cell.angle_alpha   90.00
_cell.angle_beta   90.00
_cell.angle_gamma   90.00
#
_symmetry.space_group_name_H-M   'P 1'
#
loop_
_entity.id
_entity.type
_entity.pdbx_description
1 polymer ?
#
loop_
_entity_poly.entity_id
_entity_poly.type
_entity_poly.pdbx_seq_one_letter_code
_entity_poly.pdbx_strand_id
1 'polypeptide(L)'
;AFAHDLADVLRADGRGAYVAAAADFASDGGPADAGALRDGVVRPFRKPGTPFALRPDGDPVDDAPDDAVLIVAGDALQTPELRGLWNAVVYLLLPDEPLATSGGGAGSAAQEAHARYIRQVNPRRAATMIVDVTDPELPRRVFADSC
;
A
#
# COMPACT_ATOMS: atom_id res chain seq x y z
N ALA A 1 10.39 4.75 0.01
CA ALA A 1 10.82 5.55 1.17
C ALA A 1 9.80 5.43 2.28
N PHE A 2 8.67 6.16 2.25
CA PHE A 2 7.70 6.25 3.36
C PHE A 2 7.36 4.94 4.10
N ALA A 3 7.07 3.84 3.38
CA ALA A 3 6.73 2.57 4.02
C ALA A 3 7.87 1.97 4.87
N HIS A 4 9.11 2.12 4.41
CA HIS A 4 10.29 1.70 5.16
C HIS A 4 10.54 2.63 6.35
N ASP A 5 10.42 3.95 6.15
CA ASP A 5 10.59 4.93 7.23
C ASP A 5 9.55 4.71 8.35
N LEU A 6 8.30 4.42 7.99
CA LEU A 6 7.25 4.05 8.95
C LEU A 6 7.59 2.75 9.68
N ALA A 7 8.09 1.74 8.97
CA ALA A 7 8.51 0.49 9.60
C ALA A 7 9.66 0.70 10.58
N ASP A 8 10.64 1.54 10.24
CA ASP A 8 11.78 1.85 11.10
C ASP A 8 11.34 2.57 12.38
N VAL A 9 10.40 3.51 12.29
CA VAL A 9 9.80 4.15 13.47
C VAL A 9 9.06 3.14 14.35
N LEU A 10 8.28 2.23 13.78
CA LEU A 10 7.58 1.19 14.54
C LEU A 10 8.55 0.23 15.24
N ARG A 11 9.66 -0.12 14.59
CA ARG A 11 10.72 -0.94 15.20
C ARG A 11 11.44 -0.20 16.32
N ALA A 12 11.68 1.11 16.16
CA ALA A 12 12.25 1.93 17.22
C ALA A 12 11.33 2.03 18.45
N ASP A 13 10.01 1.92 18.27
CA ASP A 13 8.99 1.79 19.33
C ASP A 13 8.87 0.36 19.89
N GLY A 14 9.72 -0.57 19.43
CA GLY A 14 9.77 -1.95 19.90
C GLY A 14 8.77 -2.92 19.25
N ARG A 15 8.10 -2.54 18.15
CA ARG A 15 7.17 -3.42 17.42
C ARG A 15 7.86 -4.21 16.33
N GLY A 16 7.38 -5.42 16.06
CA GLY A 16 7.69 -6.11 14.80
C GLY A 16 7.07 -5.35 13.63
N ALA A 17 7.86 -4.85 12.69
CA ALA A 17 7.33 -4.22 11.49
C ALA A 17 7.97 -4.80 10.23
N TYR A 18 7.17 -5.08 9.22
CA TYR A 18 7.60 -5.74 7.99
C TYR A 18 7.00 -5.06 6.78
N VAL A 19 7.78 -4.93 5.70
CA VAL A 19 7.36 -4.21 4.49
C VAL A 19 7.39 -5.17 3.30
N ALA A 20 6.24 -5.30 2.63
CA ALA A 20 6.11 -6.02 1.37
C ALA A 20 5.75 -5.03 0.25
N ALA A 21 6.43 -5.11 -0.89
CA ALA A 21 6.08 -4.32 -2.06
C ALA A 21 5.03 -5.06 -2.89
N ALA A 22 3.88 -4.43 -3.14
CA ALA A 22 2.78 -5.03 -3.90
C ALA A 22 3.20 -5.42 -5.33
N ALA A 23 4.15 -4.66 -5.90
CA ALA A 23 4.71 -4.91 -7.23
C ALA A 23 5.48 -6.24 -7.31
N ASP A 24 6.04 -6.74 -6.21
CA ASP A 24 6.72 -8.05 -6.20
C ASP A 24 5.74 -9.22 -6.39
N PHE A 25 4.43 -8.96 -6.22
CA PHE A 25 3.35 -9.93 -6.40
C PHE A 25 2.53 -9.65 -7.66
N ALA A 26 3.04 -8.85 -8.60
CA ALA A 26 2.37 -8.57 -9.86
C ALA A 26 2.57 -9.71 -10.87
N SER A 27 1.53 -9.98 -11.65
CA SER A 27 1.60 -10.88 -12.80
C SER A 27 2.01 -10.09 -14.05
N ASP A 28 3.05 -10.55 -14.76
CA ASP A 28 3.50 -10.03 -16.07
C ASP A 28 3.69 -8.50 -16.14
N GLY A 29 4.25 -7.88 -15.09
CA GLY A 29 4.48 -6.43 -15.03
C GLY A 29 3.21 -5.57 -14.94
N GLY A 30 2.06 -6.22 -14.67
CA GLY A 30 0.78 -5.58 -14.45
C GLY A 30 0.58 -5.05 -13.02
N PRO A 31 -0.65 -4.74 -12.62
CA PRO A 31 -0.96 -4.42 -11.23
C PRO A 31 -0.70 -5.63 -10.32
N ALA A 32 -0.60 -5.37 -9.01
CA ALA A 32 -0.43 -6.42 -8.01
C ALA A 32 -1.55 -7.47 -8.11
N ASP A 33 -1.18 -8.75 -8.13
CA ASP A 33 -2.13 -9.85 -8.15
C ASP A 33 -2.75 -10.03 -6.77
N ALA A 34 -4.07 -9.90 -6.69
CA ALA A 34 -4.80 -9.95 -5.44
C ALA A 34 -4.81 -11.34 -4.79
N GLY A 35 -4.72 -12.40 -5.58
CA GLY A 35 -4.57 -13.77 -5.10
C GLY A 35 -3.19 -13.98 -4.49
N ALA A 36 -2.15 -13.60 -5.24
CA ALA A 36 -0.75 -13.73 -4.81
C ALA A 36 -0.47 -12.93 -3.52
N LEU A 37 -0.93 -11.69 -3.42
CA LEU A 37 -0.81 -10.90 -2.18
C LEU A 37 -1.57 -11.55 -1.02
N ARG A 38 -2.81 -11.99 -1.26
CA ARG A 38 -3.64 -12.57 -0.21
C ARG A 38 -3.04 -13.85 0.34
N ASP A 39 -2.64 -14.75 -0.54
CA ASP A 39 -2.25 -16.11 -0.18
C ASP A 39 -0.76 -16.21 0.14
N GLY A 40 0.08 -15.40 -0.49
CA GLY A 40 1.53 -15.40 -0.29
C GLY A 40 1.99 -14.68 0.98
N VAL A 41 1.36 -13.56 1.34
CA VAL A 41 1.82 -12.74 2.49
C VAL A 41 0.72 -12.45 3.51
N VAL A 42 -0.47 -11.99 3.10
CA VAL A 42 -1.48 -11.51 4.07
C VAL A 42 -2.07 -12.63 4.93
N ARG A 43 -2.49 -13.75 4.32
CA ARG A 43 -3.07 -14.89 5.05
C ARG A 43 -2.05 -15.58 5.95
N PRO A 44 -0.82 -15.90 5.49
CA PRO A 44 0.22 -16.43 6.35
C PRO A 44 0.53 -15.52 7.54
N PHE A 45 0.75 -14.23 7.30
CA PHE A 45 1.00 -13.24 8.36
C PHE A 45 -0.10 -13.20 9.42
N ARG A 46 -1.37 -13.31 9.02
CA ARG A 46 -2.52 -13.31 9.95
C ARG A 46 -2.68 -14.59 10.75
N LYS A 47 -1.97 -15.66 10.40
CA LYS A 47 -2.11 -16.97 11.04
C LYS A 47 -0.91 -17.22 11.97
N PRO A 48 -1.12 -17.19 13.30
CA PRO A 48 -0.04 -17.41 14.26
C PRO A 48 0.75 -18.69 13.97
N GLY A 49 2.08 -18.60 14.07
CA GLY A 49 3.00 -19.72 13.82
C GLY A 49 3.12 -20.16 12.36
N THR A 50 2.59 -19.39 11.40
CA THR A 50 2.77 -19.66 9.97
C THR A 50 3.82 -18.72 9.40
N PRO A 51 4.94 -19.24 8.86
CA PRO A 51 5.93 -18.41 8.20
C PRO A 51 5.34 -17.69 6.98
N PHE A 52 5.79 -16.47 6.73
CA PHE A 52 5.35 -15.66 5.59
C PHE A 52 6.55 -15.02 4.90
N ALA A 53 6.49 -14.87 3.58
CA ALA A 53 7.57 -14.24 2.81
C ALA A 53 7.13 -12.84 2.35
N LEU A 54 8.00 -11.85 2.49
CA LEU A 54 7.73 -10.47 2.05
C LEU A 54 7.80 -10.29 0.53
N ARG A 55 8.36 -11.29 -0.16
CA ARG A 55 8.48 -11.41 -1.62
C ARG A 55 8.26 -12.89 -1.97
N PRO A 56 7.73 -13.24 -3.15
CA PRO A 56 7.40 -14.62 -3.49
C PRO A 56 8.54 -15.64 -3.28
N ASP A 57 9.79 -15.26 -3.61
CA ASP A 57 10.99 -16.11 -3.49
C ASP A 57 11.94 -15.65 -2.37
N GLY A 58 11.43 -14.85 -1.42
CA GLY A 58 12.23 -14.35 -0.30
C GLY A 58 12.36 -15.35 0.84
N ASP A 59 13.37 -15.13 1.69
CA ASP A 59 13.49 -15.87 2.95
C ASP A 59 12.24 -15.63 3.81
N PRO A 60 11.62 -16.69 4.34
CA PRO A 60 10.42 -16.55 5.15
C PRO A 60 10.77 -15.95 6.51
N VAL A 61 9.85 -15.14 7.03
CA VAL A 61 9.82 -14.68 8.42
C VAL A 61 9.01 -15.70 9.22
N ASP A 62 9.63 -16.34 10.21
CA ASP A 62 9.02 -17.39 11.04
C ASP A 62 8.89 -17.01 12.52
N ASP A 63 9.46 -15.87 12.93
CA ASP A 63 9.57 -15.41 14.31
C ASP A 63 8.91 -14.04 14.56
N ALA A 64 7.96 -13.64 13.70
CA ALA A 64 7.24 -12.38 13.90
C ALA A 64 6.44 -12.37 15.22
N PRO A 65 6.52 -11.29 16.01
CA PRO A 65 5.77 -11.18 17.26
C PRO A 65 4.25 -11.07 17.00
N ASP A 66 3.44 -11.42 18.01
CA ASP A 66 1.97 -11.40 17.91
C ASP A 66 1.38 -10.01 17.61
N ASP A 67 2.09 -8.95 17.99
CA ASP A 67 1.71 -7.55 17.78
C ASP A 67 2.38 -6.92 16.54
N ALA A 68 2.96 -7.76 15.65
CA ALA A 68 3.61 -7.29 14.45
C ALA A 68 2.66 -6.50 13.52
N VAL A 69 3.26 -5.60 12.74
CA VAL A 69 2.60 -4.79 11.72
C VAL A 69 3.18 -5.15 10.36
N LEU A 70 2.31 -5.64 9.46
CA LEU A 70 2.62 -5.78 8.04
C LEU A 70 2.20 -4.51 7.29
N ILE A 71 3.16 -3.88 6.63
CA ILE A 71 2.96 -2.74 5.74
C ILE A 71 3.08 -3.25 4.30
N VAL A 72 2.01 -3.09 3.52
CA VAL A 72 2.02 -3.40 2.09
C VAL A 72 2.04 -2.08 1.32
N ALA A 73 3.07 -1.88 0.50
CA ALA A 73 3.29 -0.63 -0.22
C ALA A 73 3.15 -0.83 -1.73
N GLY A 74 2.39 0.04 -2.40
CA GLY A 74 2.25 0.05 -3.84
C GLY A 74 0.95 0.69 -4.32
N ASP A 75 0.76 0.66 -5.63
CA ASP A 75 -0.40 1.24 -6.28
C ASP A 75 -1.63 0.33 -6.22
N ALA A 76 -2.80 0.94 -6.42
CA ALA A 76 -4.07 0.23 -6.59
C ALA A 76 -4.48 -0.71 -5.43
N LEU A 77 -3.90 -0.55 -4.23
CA LEU A 77 -4.20 -1.42 -3.09
C LEU A 77 -5.67 -1.37 -2.64
N GLN A 78 -6.42 -0.32 -2.97
CA GLN A 78 -7.83 -0.20 -2.59
C GLN A 78 -8.82 -0.72 -3.64
N THR A 79 -8.35 -1.45 -4.66
CA THR A 79 -9.24 -2.13 -5.61
C THR A 79 -10.21 -3.07 -4.89
N PRO A 80 -11.40 -3.34 -5.45
CA PRO A 80 -12.41 -4.18 -4.82
C PRO A 80 -11.88 -5.55 -4.35
N GLU A 81 -10.96 -6.13 -5.11
CA GLU A 81 -10.37 -7.45 -4.84
C GLU A 81 -9.45 -7.42 -3.61
N LEU A 82 -8.79 -6.30 -3.34
CA LEU A 82 -7.83 -6.13 -2.24
C LEU A 82 -8.42 -5.45 -1.01
N ARG A 83 -9.54 -4.71 -1.14
CA ARG A 83 -10.09 -3.86 -0.07
C ARG A 83 -10.33 -4.58 1.27
N GLY A 84 -10.74 -5.85 1.24
CA GLY A 84 -10.98 -6.65 2.45
C GLY A 84 -9.72 -7.14 3.18
N LEU A 85 -8.53 -6.87 2.64
CA LEU A 85 -7.26 -7.33 3.21
C LEU A 85 -6.65 -6.34 4.22
N TRP A 86 -7.11 -5.10 4.25
CA TRP A 86 -6.44 -4.03 5.00
C TRP A 86 -7.18 -3.67 6.28
N ASN A 87 -6.45 -3.61 7.40
CA ASN A 87 -6.98 -3.11 8.66
C ASN A 87 -7.04 -1.57 8.68
N ALA A 88 -6.07 -0.94 8.01
CA ALA A 88 -6.01 0.49 7.79
C ALA A 88 -5.32 0.76 6.45
N VAL A 89 -5.67 1.88 5.81
CA VAL A 89 -5.03 2.33 4.58
C VAL A 89 -4.51 3.75 4.74
N VAL A 90 -3.23 3.96 4.40
CA VAL A 90 -2.59 5.27 4.32
C VAL A 90 -2.52 5.66 2.85
N TYR A 91 -3.20 6.74 2.47
CA TYR A 91 -3.10 7.36 1.16
C TYR A 91 -2.03 8.45 1.17
N LEU A 92 -1.08 8.40 0.24
CA LEU A 92 -0.02 9.39 0.12
C LEU A 92 -0.40 10.43 -0.93
N LEU A 93 -0.42 11.72 -0.56
CA LEU A 93 -0.48 12.82 -1.53
C LEU A 93 0.93 13.08 -2.03
N LEU A 94 1.13 12.89 -3.33
CA LEU A 94 2.40 13.11 -4.02
C LEU A 94 2.40 14.50 -4.68
N PRO A 95 3.60 15.12 -4.87
CA PRO A 95 3.73 16.47 -5.43
C PRO A 95 3.01 16.68 -6.77
N ASP A 96 2.99 15.62 -7.60
CA ASP A 96 2.54 15.67 -8.99
C ASP A 96 1.44 14.64 -9.28
N GLU A 97 0.59 14.25 -8.31
CA GLU A 97 -0.61 13.51 -8.72
C GLU A 97 -1.43 14.41 -9.65
N PRO A 98 -1.57 14.07 -10.95
CA PRO A 98 -2.50 14.78 -11.78
C PRO A 98 -3.87 14.42 -11.22
N LEU A 99 -4.43 15.33 -10.41
CA LEU A 99 -5.87 15.43 -10.26
C LEU A 99 -6.39 15.30 -11.68
N ALA A 100 -7.21 14.28 -11.96
CA ALA A 100 -7.74 14.01 -13.28
C ALA A 100 -8.64 15.17 -13.72
N THR A 101 -8.05 16.32 -14.01
CA THR A 101 -8.68 17.50 -14.58
C THR A 101 -8.74 17.22 -16.07
N SER A 102 -9.92 16.76 -16.46
CA SER A 102 -10.48 16.83 -17.80
C SER A 102 -9.65 17.59 -18.83
N GLY A 103 -9.07 16.84 -19.78
CA GLY A 103 -8.72 17.31 -21.11
C GLY A 103 -7.24 17.63 -21.32
N GLY A 104 -6.52 16.72 -22.00
CA GLY A 104 -5.26 17.06 -22.67
C GLY A 104 -4.30 15.88 -22.85
N GLY A 105 -4.23 15.36 -24.08
CA GLY A 105 -3.15 14.46 -24.56
C GLY A 105 -3.30 12.99 -24.18
N ALA A 106 -2.92 12.08 -25.08
CA ALA A 106 -2.87 10.64 -24.81
C ALA A 106 -1.91 10.40 -23.64
N GLY A 107 -2.46 10.16 -22.46
CA GLY A 107 -1.68 9.73 -21.31
C GLY A 107 -1.05 8.38 -21.60
N SER A 108 0.09 8.07 -20.98
CA SER A 108 0.63 6.71 -21.04
C SER A 108 -0.42 5.72 -20.51
N ALA A 109 -0.33 4.45 -20.91
CA ALA A 109 -1.24 3.41 -20.42
C ALA A 109 -1.28 3.35 -18.87
N ALA A 110 -0.16 3.64 -18.21
CA ALA A 110 -0.06 3.75 -16.76
C ALA A 110 -0.86 4.94 -16.20
N GLN A 111 -0.78 6.12 -16.84
CA GLN A 111 -1.56 7.29 -16.44
C GLN A 111 -3.06 7.06 -16.62
N GLU A 112 -3.46 6.42 -17.72
CA GLU A 112 -4.87 6.08 -17.94
C GLU A 112 -5.39 5.05 -16.92
N ALA A 113 -4.58 4.04 -16.59
CA ALA A 113 -4.91 3.05 -15.57
C ALA A 113 -5.05 3.70 -14.18
N HIS A 114 -4.13 4.58 -13.81
CA HIS A 114 -4.18 5.34 -12.57
C HIS A 114 -5.42 6.27 -12.54
N ALA A 115 -5.69 7.03 -13.60
CA ALA A 115 -6.87 7.88 -13.67
C ALA A 115 -8.18 7.09 -13.59
N ARG A 116 -8.23 5.88 -14.18
CA ARG A 116 -9.36 4.95 -14.03
C ARG A 116 -9.53 4.50 -12.59
N TYR A 117 -8.44 4.14 -11.92
CA TYR A 117 -8.43 3.77 -10.50
C TYR A 117 -8.98 4.90 -9.61
N ILE A 118 -8.48 6.13 -9.79
CA ILE A 118 -8.98 7.29 -9.04
C ILE A 118 -10.49 7.48 -9.21
N ARG A 119 -10.99 7.41 -10.47
CA ARG A 119 -12.43 7.58 -10.76
C ARG A 119 -13.30 6.47 -10.17
N GLN A 120 -12.84 5.23 -10.20
CA GLN A 120 -13.64 4.07 -9.79
C GLN A 120 -13.60 3.82 -8.28
N VAL A 121 -12.45 4.04 -7.65
CA VAL A 121 -12.21 3.67 -6.25
C VAL A 121 -12.30 4.87 -5.32
N ASN A 122 -11.99 6.07 -5.81
CA ASN A 122 -11.83 7.28 -4.98
C ASN A 122 -10.97 6.98 -3.73
N PRO A 123 -9.71 6.54 -3.91
CA PRO A 123 -8.88 5.98 -2.85
C PRO A 123 -8.56 6.98 -1.74
N ARG A 124 -8.50 8.27 -2.06
CA ARG A 124 -8.36 9.34 -1.08
C ARG A 124 -9.51 9.33 -0.06
N ARG A 125 -10.75 9.15 -0.53
CA ARG A 125 -11.94 9.13 0.34
C ARG A 125 -12.09 7.80 1.10
N ALA A 126 -11.65 6.70 0.51
CA ALA A 126 -11.76 5.37 1.12
C ALA A 126 -10.63 5.06 2.13
N ALA A 127 -9.55 5.84 2.16
CA ALA A 127 -8.43 5.64 3.06
C ALA A 127 -8.77 5.98 4.52
N THR A 128 -8.13 5.27 5.45
CA THR A 128 -8.21 5.54 6.89
C THR A 128 -7.47 6.83 7.26
N MET A 129 -6.36 7.09 6.56
CA MET A 129 -5.52 8.26 6.78
C MET A 129 -4.98 8.78 5.45
N ILE A 130 -4.83 10.10 5.36
CA ILE A 130 -4.18 10.77 4.23
C ILE A 130 -2.92 11.44 4.77
N VAL A 131 -1.79 11.22 4.12
CA VAL A 131 -0.51 11.83 4.47
C VAL A 131 0.02 12.56 3.24
N ASP A 132 0.25 13.86 3.38
CA ASP A 132 0.96 14.66 2.40
C ASP A 132 2.46 14.44 2.57
N VAL A 133 3.09 13.96 1.50
CA VAL A 133 4.53 13.70 1.41
C VAL A 133 5.18 14.53 0.30
N THR A 134 4.53 15.64 -0.08
CA THR A 134 5.08 16.61 -1.04
C THR A 134 6.43 17.17 -0.58
N ASP A 135 6.56 17.40 0.73
CA ASP A 135 7.83 17.64 1.40
C ASP A 135 8.26 16.35 2.14
N PRO A 136 9.25 15.60 1.63
CA PRO A 136 9.66 14.33 2.23
C PRO A 136 10.29 14.49 3.60
N GLU A 137 10.84 15.66 3.93
CA GLU A 137 11.43 15.96 5.24
C GLU A 137 10.35 16.32 6.27
N LEU A 138 9.16 16.72 5.81
CA LEU A 138 8.05 17.16 6.65
C LEU A 138 6.72 16.51 6.23
N PRO A 139 6.59 15.16 6.31
CA PRO A 139 5.34 14.49 6.01
C PRO A 139 4.26 14.89 7.02
N ARG A 140 3.06 15.20 6.52
CA ARG A 140 1.95 15.72 7.35
C ARG A 140 0.68 14.92 7.13
N ARG A 141 0.05 14.49 8.23
CA ARG A 141 -1.31 13.94 8.15
C ARG A 141 -2.27 15.07 7.76
N VAL A 142 -3.07 14.83 6.73
CA VAL A 142 -4.12 15.75 6.27
C VAL A 142 -5.48 15.11 6.57
N PHE A 143 -6.43 15.94 6.99
CA PHE A 143 -7.82 15.52 7.13
C PHE A 143 -8.55 15.96 5.86
N ALA A 144 -9.05 15.01 5.07
CA ALA A 144 -10.03 15.34 4.07
C ALA A 144 -11.32 15.66 4.83
N ASP A 145 -11.81 16.89 4.72
CA ASP A 145 -13.07 17.32 5.32
C ASP A 145 -14.22 16.42 4.83
N SER A 146 -14.52 15.38 5.61
CA SER A 146 -15.76 14.62 5.49
C SER A 146 -16.28 14.41 6.90
N CYS A 147 -17.10 15.36 7.33
CA CYS A 147 -18.01 15.25 8.45
C CYS A 147 -19.17 14.31 8.12
#